data_AF-A0A5S3VTC2-F1
#
_entry.id   AF-A0A5S3VTC2-F1
#
_cell.length_a   1.000
_cell.length_b   1.000
_cell.length_c   1.000
_cell.angle_alpha   90.00
_cell.angle_beta   90.00
_cell.angle_gamma   90.00
#
_symmetry.space_group_name_H-M   'P 1'
#
loop_
_entity.id
_entity.type
_entity.pdbx_description
1 polymer ?
#
loop_
_entity_poly.entity_id
_entity_poly.type
_entity_poly.pdbx_seq_one_letter_code
_entity_poly.pdbx_strand_id
1 'polypeptide(L)'
;GYTTQASSIVPVSCGQFLAQYPNVKIEMQVQDELELTRKLQLGEIDISVYLQSANSIVSDIHLPDQLVLFVSRNHPLANQDSIRKAELTQYPMYGCFSQSKQVQSMLNEAVDSLNKSTSVKIGNIEQVID
;
A
#
# COMPACT_ATOMS: atom_id res chain seq x y z
N GLY A 1 -14.69 -11.95 0.33
CA GLY A 1 -14.17 -11.93 -1.05
C GLY A 1 -13.21 -10.77 -1.23
N TYR A 2 -12.28 -10.85 -2.19
CA TYR A 2 -11.30 -9.79 -2.41
C TYR A 2 -10.85 -9.71 -3.87
N THR A 3 -10.31 -8.57 -4.29
CA THR A 3 -9.77 -8.40 -5.65
C THR A 3 -8.35 -8.92 -5.77
N THR A 4 -7.90 -9.17 -7.00
CA THR A 4 -6.52 -9.61 -7.27
C THR A 4 -5.48 -8.68 -6.63
N GLN A 5 -5.73 -7.36 -6.61
CA GLN A 5 -4.86 -6.37 -6.02
C GLN A 5 -4.71 -6.53 -4.49
N ALA A 6 -5.74 -7.04 -3.80
CA ALA A 6 -5.70 -7.32 -2.37
C ALA A 6 -5.08 -8.69 -2.01
N SER A 7 -4.63 -9.47 -3.01
CA SER A 7 -4.12 -10.84 -2.79
C SER A 7 -2.82 -10.91 -1.98
N SER A 8 -2.07 -9.82 -1.88
CA SER A 8 -0.87 -9.75 -1.04
C SER A 8 -1.19 -9.63 0.45
N ILE A 9 -2.40 -9.17 0.81
CA ILE A 9 -2.76 -8.81 2.18
C ILE A 9 -3.79 -9.78 2.76
N VAL A 10 -4.85 -10.09 2.01
CA VAL A 10 -6.00 -10.85 2.54
C VAL A 10 -5.62 -12.26 2.99
N PRO A 11 -4.95 -13.11 2.18
CA PRO A 11 -4.59 -14.46 2.61
C PRO A 11 -3.66 -14.48 3.83
N VAL A 12 -2.69 -13.55 3.89
CA VAL A 12 -1.75 -13.44 5.02
C VAL A 12 -2.49 -13.05 6.30
N SER A 13 -3.37 -12.05 6.22
CA SER A 13 -4.16 -11.56 7.35
C SER A 13 -5.13 -12.64 7.86
N CYS A 14 -5.81 -13.35 6.96
CA CYS A 14 -6.68 -14.46 7.32
C CYS A 14 -5.90 -15.61 7.96
N GLY A 15 -4.69 -15.93 7.46
CA GLY A 15 -3.83 -16.95 8.06
C GLY A 15 -3.42 -16.60 9.51
N GLN A 16 -3.03 -15.35 9.75
CA GLN A 16 -2.71 -14.87 11.10
C GLN A 16 -3.93 -14.90 12.03
N PHE A 17 -5.11 -14.56 11.53
CA PHE A 17 -6.36 -14.62 12.28
C PHE A 17 -6.73 -16.07 12.65
N LEU A 18 -6.69 -16.99 11.68
CA LEU A 18 -7.00 -18.41 11.91
C LEU A 18 -6.06 -19.07 12.91
N ALA A 19 -4.78 -18.63 12.97
CA ALA A 19 -3.84 -19.11 13.98
C ALA A 19 -4.26 -18.74 15.41
N GLN A 20 -4.94 -17.60 15.60
CA GLN A 20 -5.47 -17.16 16.89
C GLN A 20 -6.86 -17.75 17.18
N TYR A 21 -7.63 -18.08 16.14
CA TYR A 21 -9.00 -18.57 16.22
C TYR A 21 -9.19 -19.86 15.40
N PRO A 22 -8.66 -21.01 15.85
CA PRO A 22 -8.61 -22.25 15.05
C PRO A 22 -9.99 -22.88 14.75
N ASN A 23 -11.02 -22.48 15.50
CA ASN A 23 -12.39 -22.96 15.28
C ASN A 23 -13.16 -22.13 14.24
N VAL A 24 -12.61 -21.01 13.80
CA VAL A 24 -13.22 -20.19 12.74
C VAL A 24 -12.92 -20.81 11.39
N LYS A 25 -13.91 -20.83 10.50
CA LYS A 25 -13.73 -21.19 9.10
C LYS A 25 -13.91 -19.93 8.26
N ILE A 26 -12.97 -19.69 7.36
CA ILE A 26 -13.03 -18.56 6.43
C ILE A 26 -13.02 -19.12 5.02
N GLU A 27 -14.01 -18.75 4.22
CA GLU A 27 -14.00 -18.98 2.77
C GLU A 27 -13.49 -17.71 2.06
N MET A 28 -12.55 -17.92 1.16
CA MET A 28 -11.89 -16.85 0.42
C MET A 28 -12.17 -17.02 -1.07
N GLN A 29 -12.69 -15.96 -1.70
CA GLN A 29 -12.92 -15.92 -3.14
C GLN A 29 -12.31 -14.66 -3.76
N VAL A 30 -11.55 -14.86 -4.84
CA VAL A 30 -11.01 -13.78 -5.67
C VAL A 30 -12.04 -13.43 -6.74
N GLN A 31 -12.48 -12.17 -6.80
CA GLN A 31 -13.48 -11.67 -7.76
C GLN A 31 -13.16 -10.20 -8.12
N ASP A 32 -13.79 -9.65 -9.16
CA ASP A 32 -13.72 -8.22 -9.45
C ASP A 32 -14.64 -7.38 -8.53
N GLU A 33 -14.47 -6.05 -8.55
CA GLU A 33 -15.22 -5.12 -7.69
C GLU A 33 -16.75 -5.20 -7.89
N LEU A 34 -17.19 -5.41 -9.13
CA LEU A 34 -18.61 -5.47 -9.47
C LEU A 34 -19.25 -6.73 -8.88
N GLU A 35 -18.63 -7.89 -9.08
CA GLU A 35 -19.10 -9.14 -8.51
C GLU A 35 -19.02 -9.15 -6.98
N LEU A 36 -17.96 -8.60 -6.39
CA LEU A 36 -17.89 -8.46 -4.93
C LEU A 36 -19.04 -7.62 -4.39
N THR A 37 -19.37 -6.51 -5.06
CA THR A 37 -20.51 -5.65 -4.68
C THR A 37 -21.83 -6.40 -4.79
N ARG A 38 -22.05 -7.11 -5.91
CA ARG A 38 -23.26 -7.93 -6.13
C ARG A 38 -23.41 -9.00 -5.04
N LYS A 39 -22.35 -9.75 -4.78
CA LYS A 39 -22.33 -10.84 -3.78
C LYS A 39 -22.55 -10.33 -2.36
N LEU A 40 -21.97 -9.18 -2.02
CA LEU A 40 -22.20 -8.55 -0.71
C LEU A 40 -23.67 -8.12 -0.56
N GLN A 41 -24.26 -7.49 -1.58
CA GLN A 41 -25.67 -7.07 -1.56
C GLN A 41 -26.65 -8.24 -1.45
N LEU A 42 -26.30 -9.39 -2.01
CA LEU A 42 -27.11 -10.61 -1.94
C LEU A 42 -26.84 -11.46 -0.69
N GLY A 43 -25.90 -11.05 0.17
CA GLY A 43 -25.49 -11.81 1.35
C GLY A 43 -24.75 -13.11 1.04
N GLU A 44 -24.19 -13.25 -0.16
CA GLU A 44 -23.34 -14.38 -0.56
C GLU A 44 -21.94 -14.29 0.07
N ILE A 45 -21.52 -13.11 0.50
CA ILE A 45 -20.31 -12.87 1.31
C ILE A 45 -20.58 -11.86 2.40
N ASP A 46 -19.78 -11.96 3.47
CA ASP A 46 -19.88 -11.04 4.61
C ASP A 46 -18.95 -9.81 4.48
N ILE A 47 -17.80 -9.98 3.81
CA ILE A 47 -16.76 -8.95 3.72
C ILE A 47 -16.23 -8.90 2.28
N SER A 48 -16.12 -7.69 1.73
CA SER A 48 -15.38 -7.41 0.49
C SER A 48 -14.15 -6.55 0.77
N VAL A 49 -13.01 -6.90 0.17
CA VAL A 49 -11.75 -6.14 0.30
C VAL A 49 -11.21 -5.82 -1.09
N TYR A 50 -11.08 -4.53 -1.40
CA TYR A 50 -10.56 -4.05 -2.67
C TYR A 50 -9.92 -2.67 -2.48
N LEU A 51 -9.05 -2.26 -3.42
CA LEU A 51 -8.54 -0.89 -3.43
C LEU A 51 -9.69 0.07 -3.70
N GLN A 52 -9.77 1.14 -2.93
CA GLN A 52 -10.80 2.14 -3.12
C GLN A 52 -10.71 2.77 -4.52
N SER A 53 -11.79 2.67 -5.29
CA SER A 53 -12.00 3.46 -6.50
C SER A 53 -12.81 4.73 -6.17
N ALA A 54 -12.66 5.79 -6.96
CA ALA A 54 -13.28 7.10 -6.70
C ALA A 54 -14.82 7.08 -6.55
N ASN A 55 -15.46 5.96 -6.92
CA ASN A 55 -16.90 5.76 -6.89
C ASN A 55 -17.36 4.72 -5.84
N SER A 56 -16.50 4.28 -4.91
CA SER A 56 -16.90 3.31 -3.87
C SER A 56 -17.89 3.95 -2.89
N ILE A 57 -19.12 3.42 -2.85
CA ILE A 57 -20.27 4.12 -2.24
C ILE A 57 -20.26 4.08 -0.70
N VAL A 58 -19.71 3.05 -0.05
CA VAL A 58 -19.50 3.00 1.41
C VAL A 58 -18.41 1.97 1.69
N SER A 59 -17.39 2.33 2.49
CA SER A 59 -16.54 1.36 3.17
C SER A 59 -16.66 1.57 4.68
N ASP A 60 -16.87 0.48 5.42
CA ASP A 60 -16.89 0.54 6.89
C ASP A 60 -15.47 0.76 7.45
N ILE A 61 -14.46 0.27 6.72
CA ILE A 61 -13.06 0.34 7.09
C ILE A 61 -12.26 0.81 5.87
N HIS A 62 -11.45 1.86 6.08
CA HIS A 62 -10.47 2.32 5.11
C HIS A 62 -9.07 2.14 5.71
N LEU A 63 -8.24 1.33 5.05
CA LEU A 63 -6.83 1.19 5.37
C LEU A 63 -6.05 2.04 4.37
N PRO A 64 -5.39 3.13 4.81
CA PRO A 64 -4.67 3.99 3.89
C PRO A 64 -3.39 3.31 3.43
N ASP A 65 -3.12 3.36 2.13
CA ASP A 65 -1.79 3.07 1.63
C ASP A 65 -0.86 4.23 1.98
N GLN A 66 0.28 3.94 2.60
CA GLN A 66 1.25 4.95 3.00
C GLN A 66 2.60 4.68 2.37
N LEU A 67 3.15 5.72 1.73
CA LEU A 67 4.55 5.74 1.33
C LEU A 67 5.37 6.32 2.49
N VAL A 68 6.38 5.59 2.92
CA VAL A 68 7.28 6.00 4.01
C VAL A 68 8.67 6.31 3.49
N LEU A 69 9.31 7.33 4.06
CA LEU A 69 10.68 7.71 3.76
C LEU A 69 11.62 7.11 4.80
N PHE A 70 12.60 6.33 4.33
CA PHE A 70 13.71 5.87 5.16
C PHE A 70 14.90 6.81 5.01
N VAL A 71 15.58 7.12 6.11
CA VAL A 71 16.84 7.86 6.13
C VAL A 71 17.85 7.11 6.99
N SER A 72 19.15 7.30 6.72
CA SER A 72 20.21 6.81 7.59
C SER A 72 20.05 7.36 9.01
N ARG A 73 20.44 6.58 10.02
CA ARG A 73 20.42 7.04 11.44
C ARG A 73 21.25 8.30 11.66
N ASN A 74 22.28 8.52 10.84
CA ASN A 74 23.15 9.70 10.91
C ASN A 74 22.70 10.83 9.96
N HIS A 75 21.54 10.70 9.32
CA HIS A 75 21.02 11.72 8.42
C HIS A 75 20.58 12.97 9.21
N PRO A 76 20.80 14.20 8.72
CA PRO A 76 20.38 15.43 9.42
C PRO A 76 18.89 15.50 9.75
N LEU A 77 18.06 14.78 8.98
CA LEU A 77 16.61 14.70 9.18
C LEU A 77 16.16 13.55 10.11
N ALA A 78 17.08 12.71 10.59
CA ALA A 78 16.72 11.49 11.34
C ALA A 78 16.04 11.77 12.69
N ASN A 79 16.31 12.94 13.29
CA ASN A 79 15.77 13.35 14.58
C ASN A 79 14.67 14.42 14.45
N GLN A 80 14.15 14.63 13.24
CA GLN A 80 13.08 15.61 13.00
C GLN A 80 11.73 14.90 13.09
N ASP A 81 10.83 15.40 13.95
CA ASP A 81 9.45 14.88 14.06
C ASP A 81 8.59 15.26 12.85
N SER A 82 8.99 16.31 12.11
CA SER A 82 8.31 16.75 10.90
C SER A 82 9.31 17.35 9.90
N ILE A 83 9.09 17.10 8.61
CA ILE A 83 9.99 17.53 7.54
C ILE A 83 9.16 18.26 6.48
N ARG A 84 9.57 19.48 6.11
CA ARG A 84 8.95 20.18 4.98
C ARG A 84 9.51 19.66 3.67
N LYS A 85 8.68 19.61 2.63
CA LYS A 85 9.09 19.16 1.29
C LYS A 85 10.35 19.87 0.76
N ALA A 86 10.48 21.17 1.03
CA ALA A 86 11.65 21.95 0.61
C ALA A 86 12.98 21.47 1.24
N GLU A 87 12.93 20.88 2.43
CA GLU A 87 14.12 20.37 3.13
C GLU A 87 14.62 19.06 2.50
N LEU A 88 13.76 18.36 1.76
CA LEU A 88 14.12 17.17 0.99
C LEU A 88 14.77 17.52 -0.35
N THR A 89 14.61 18.76 -0.84
CA THR A 89 15.09 19.16 -2.17
C THR A 89 16.62 19.09 -2.29
N GLN A 90 17.34 19.30 -1.19
CA GLN A 90 18.81 19.27 -1.17
C GLN A 90 19.42 17.86 -1.10
N TYR A 91 18.64 16.83 -0.77
CA TYR A 91 19.15 15.47 -0.61
C TYR A 91 18.88 14.60 -1.85
N PRO A 92 19.81 13.68 -2.19
CA PRO A 92 19.53 12.65 -3.19
C PRO A 92 18.41 11.75 -2.69
N MET A 93 17.53 11.34 -3.59
CA MET A 93 16.47 10.38 -3.29
C MET A 93 16.64 9.13 -4.12
N TYR A 94 16.33 8.01 -3.48
CA TYR A 94 16.41 6.70 -4.07
C TYR A 94 15.03 6.05 -3.97
N GLY A 95 14.50 5.63 -5.11
CA GLY A 95 13.25 4.88 -5.19
C GLY A 95 13.56 3.39 -5.34
N CYS A 96 12.83 2.54 -4.62
CA CYS A 96 12.89 1.11 -4.85
C CYS A 96 12.00 0.73 -6.04
N PHE A 97 12.53 -0.07 -6.96
CA PHE A 97 11.68 -0.71 -7.95
C PHE A 97 10.75 -1.71 -7.26
N SER A 98 9.44 -1.56 -7.46
CA SER A 98 8.43 -2.48 -6.90
C SER A 98 7.69 -3.17 -8.04
N GLN A 99 7.47 -4.48 -7.92
CA GLN A 99 6.60 -5.21 -8.86
C GLN A 99 5.12 -4.84 -8.70
N SER A 100 4.75 -4.19 -7.59
CA SER A 100 3.41 -3.67 -7.39
C SER A 100 3.20 -2.39 -8.20
N LYS A 101 2.27 -2.43 -9.17
CA LYS A 101 1.87 -1.26 -9.97
C LYS A 101 1.34 -0.12 -9.10
N GLN A 102 0.63 -0.44 -8.03
CA GLN A 102 0.11 0.54 -7.09
C GLN A 102 1.24 1.29 -6.38
N VAL A 103 2.24 0.56 -5.87
CA VAL A 103 3.42 1.16 -5.23
C VAL A 103 4.18 2.02 -6.25
N GLN A 104 4.29 1.60 -7.51
CA GLN A 104 4.88 2.43 -8.56
C GLN A 104 4.08 3.72 -8.82
N SER A 105 2.75 3.66 -8.84
CA SER A 105 1.90 4.86 -8.98
C SER A 105 2.13 5.83 -7.82
N MET A 106 2.08 5.33 -6.58
CA MET A 106 2.32 6.12 -5.38
C MET A 106 3.72 6.74 -5.36
N LEU A 107 4.74 6.00 -5.81
CA LEU A 107 6.11 6.51 -5.93
C LEU A 107 6.19 7.65 -6.96
N ASN A 108 5.58 7.48 -8.13
CA ASN A 108 5.57 8.51 -9.17
C ASN A 108 4.86 9.79 -8.69
N GLU A 109 3.68 9.63 -8.08
CA GLU A 109 2.93 10.75 -7.48
C GLU A 109 3.76 11.46 -6.40
N ALA A 110 4.45 10.71 -5.55
CA ALA A 110 5.32 11.27 -4.53
C ALA A 110 6.50 12.05 -5.15
N VAL A 111 7.17 11.48 -6.15
CA VAL A 111 8.29 12.10 -6.87
C VAL A 111 7.89 13.42 -7.51
N ASP A 112 6.73 13.45 -8.17
CA ASP A 112 6.18 14.65 -8.78
C ASP A 112 5.80 15.69 -7.72
N SER A 113 5.15 15.25 -6.62
CA SER A 113 4.77 16.14 -5.52
C SER A 113 5.95 16.75 -4.75
N LEU A 114 7.15 16.16 -4.89
CA LEU A 114 8.39 16.60 -4.27
C LEU A 114 9.27 17.41 -5.24
N ASN A 115 8.83 17.63 -6.49
CA ASN A 115 9.61 18.24 -7.57
C ASN A 115 10.96 17.51 -7.81
N LYS A 116 10.94 16.18 -7.75
CA LYS A 116 12.15 15.34 -7.81
C LYS A 116 12.26 14.49 -9.06
N SER A 117 11.38 14.70 -10.05
CA SER A 117 11.21 13.89 -11.26
C SER A 117 12.50 13.67 -12.07
N THR A 118 13.52 14.51 -11.93
CA THR A 118 14.82 14.39 -12.63
C THR A 118 15.99 13.92 -11.76
N SER A 119 15.79 13.73 -10.45
CA SER A 119 16.88 13.49 -9.49
C SER A 119 16.71 12.25 -8.61
N VAL A 120 15.58 11.56 -8.72
CA VAL A 120 15.39 10.26 -8.06
C VAL A 120 16.13 9.18 -8.84
N LYS A 121 17.03 8.47 -8.19
CA LYS A 121 17.67 7.27 -8.73
C LYS A 121 16.81 6.06 -8.38
N ILE A 122 16.54 5.19 -9.34
CA ILE A 122 15.74 3.98 -9.11
C ILE A 122 16.69 2.78 -9.06
N GLY A 123 16.58 1.98 -8.00
CA GLY A 123 17.40 0.79 -7.76
C GLY A 123 16.64 -0.28 -6.99
N ASN A 124 17.29 -1.42 -6.73
CA ASN A 124 16.77 -2.36 -5.73
C ASN A 124 17.08 -1.82 -4.31
N ILE A 125 16.33 -2.25 -3.30
CA ILE A 125 16.53 -1.78 -1.92
C ILE A 125 17.98 -2.02 -1.43
N GLU A 126 18.62 -3.08 -1.91
CA GLU A 126 20.01 -3.43 -1.59
C GLU A 126 21.01 -2.39 -2.12
N GLN A 127 20.82 -1.87 -3.34
CA GLN A 127 21.65 -0.79 -3.91
C GLN A 127 21.41 0.58 -3.25
N VAL A 128 20.34 0.72 -2.47
CA VAL A 128 19.97 1.97 -1.77
C VAL A 128 20.50 2.00 -0.33
N ILE A 129 20.86 0.83 0.23
CA ILE A 129 21.27 0.68 1.63
C ILE A 129 22.80 0.66 1.82
N ASP A 130 23.59 0.49 0.74
CA ASP A 130 25.06 0.65 0.74
C ASP A 130 25.51 2.12 0.69
#